data_AF-A0A382NY40-F1
#
_entry.id   AF-A0A382NY40-F1
#
_cell.length_a   1.000
_cell.length_b   1.000
_cell.length_c   1.000
_cell.angle_alpha   90.00
_cell.angle_beta   90.00
_cell.angle_gamma   90.00
#
_symmetry.space_group_name_H-M   'P 1'
#
loop_
_entity.id
_entity.type
_entity.pdbx_description
1 polymer ?
#
loop_
_entity_poly.entity_id
_entity_poly.type
_entity_poly.pdbx_seq_one_letter_code
_entity_poly.pdbx_strand_id
1 'polypeptide(L)' 'MNNAATEPKFRPLSVAIMTVSDSRNEDTDTSGQLLIERVESAGHRLGGRRIEPDDIYRIRAAVSAWIAV' A
#
# COMPACT_ATOMS: atom_id res chain seq x y z
N MET A 1 17.52 13.16 -37.62
CA MET A 1 16.20 13.10 -36.95
C MET A 1 16.41 12.46 -35.57
N ASN A 2 16.38 13.25 -34.50
CA ASN A 2 16.59 12.75 -33.14
C ASN A 2 15.24 12.44 -32.51
N ASN A 3 14.84 11.18 -32.49
CA ASN A 3 13.76 10.72 -31.61
C ASN A 3 14.34 10.54 -30.20
N ALA A 4 14.44 11.63 -29.45
CA ALA A 4 14.64 11.53 -28.01
C ALA A 4 13.30 11.08 -27.40
N ALA A 5 13.18 9.77 -27.14
CA ALA A 5 12.04 9.25 -26.38
C ALA A 5 11.98 9.99 -25.03
N THR A 6 10.88 10.69 -24.79
CA THR A 6 10.69 11.45 -23.55
C THR A 6 10.60 10.46 -22.40
N GLU A 7 11.49 10.56 -21.41
CA GLU A 7 11.40 9.71 -20.23
C GLU A 7 10.06 9.96 -19.52
N PRO A 8 9.35 8.90 -19.11
CA PRO A 8 8.07 9.06 -18.43
C PRO A 8 8.29 9.79 -17.10
N LYS A 9 7.63 10.94 -16.95
CA LYS A 9 7.63 11.69 -15.69
C LYS A 9 7.04 10.84 -14.56
N PHE A 10 7.67 10.88 -13.39
CA PHE A 10 7.17 10.23 -12.19
C PHE A 10 5.74 10.69 -11.86
N ARG A 11 4.86 9.73 -11.55
CA ARG A 11 3.47 9.98 -11.16
C ARG A 11 3.22 9.32 -9.80
N PRO A 12 3.03 10.10 -8.72
CA PRO A 12 2.73 9.57 -7.41
C PRO A 12 1.43 8.76 -7.40
N LEU A 13 1.51 7.49 -7.00
CA LEU A 13 0.36 6.62 -6.76
C LEU A 13 -0.15 6.78 -5.33
N SER A 14 -1.42 6.46 -5.12
CA SER A 14 -1.98 6.22 -3.79
C SER A 14 -1.90 4.72 -3.52
N VAL A 15 -1.23 4.29 -2.46
CA VAL A 15 -0.99 2.88 -2.13
C VAL A 15 -1.57 2.58 -0.76
N ALA A 16 -2.51 1.63 -0.68
CA ALA A 16 -2.99 1.11 0.58
C ALA A 16 -2.18 -0.13 1.00
N ILE A 17 -1.89 -0.27 2.29
CA ILE A 17 -1.12 -1.37 2.87
C ILE A 17 -1.99 -2.11 3.86
N MET A 18 -2.11 -3.43 3.69
CA MET A 18 -2.77 -4.32 4.65
C MET A 18 -1.79 -5.40 5.11
N THR A 19 -1.57 -5.50 6.41
CA THR A 19 -0.88 -6.63 7.02
C THR A 19 -1.91 -7.69 7.41
N VAL A 20 -1.71 -8.93 6.94
CA VAL A 20 -2.51 -10.08 7.35
C VAL A 20 -1.76 -10.84 8.42
N SER A 21 -2.26 -10.82 9.66
CA SER A 21 -1.64 -11.52 10.79
C SER A 21 -2.58 -11.61 12.00
N ASP A 22 -2.57 -12.76 12.66
CA ASP A 22 -3.37 -12.99 13.88
C ASP A 22 -2.73 -12.42 15.15
N SER A 23 -1.44 -12.06 15.11
CA SER A 23 -0.67 -11.67 16.31
C SER A 23 -0.05 -10.28 16.25
N ARG A 24 -0.06 -9.64 15.07
CA ARG A 24 0.52 -8.30 14.89
C ARG A 24 -0.47 -7.23 15.32
N ASN A 25 0.10 -6.12 15.76
CA ASN A 25 -0.56 -4.85 16.04
C ASN A 25 0.32 -3.72 15.49
N GLU A 26 -0.08 -2.47 15.67
CA GLU A 26 0.63 -1.31 15.09
C GLU A 26 2.11 -1.25 15.49
N ASP A 27 2.44 -1.59 16.74
CA ASP A 27 3.80 -1.56 17.27
C ASP A 27 4.68 -2.70 16.76
N THR A 28 4.06 -3.85 16.48
CA THR A 28 4.78 -5.07 16.08
C THR A 28 4.74 -5.32 14.58
N ASP A 29 3.95 -4.57 13.82
CA ASP A 29 3.80 -4.64 12.37
C ASP A 29 5.02 -4.04 11.63
N THR A 30 6.19 -4.68 11.80
CA THR A 30 7.45 -4.21 11.22
C THR A 30 7.46 -4.24 9.69
N SER A 31 6.76 -5.19 9.07
CA SER A 31 6.66 -5.29 7.61
C SER A 31 5.72 -4.24 7.04
N GLY A 32 4.56 -4.01 7.66
CA GLY A 32 3.66 -2.94 7.25
C GLY A 32 4.31 -1.57 7.40
N GLN A 33 4.99 -1.32 8.53
CA GLN A 33 5.75 -0.09 8.76
C GLN A 33 6.85 0.11 7.70
N LEU A 34 7.64 -0.92 7.39
CA LEU A 34 8.67 -0.85 6.36
C LEU A 34 8.09 -0.51 4.98
N LEU A 35 6.93 -1.07 4.62
CA LEU A 35 6.28 -0.76 3.34
C LEU A 35 5.75 0.66 3.29
N ILE A 36 5.20 1.18 4.39
CA ILE A 36 4.75 2.58 4.49
C ILE A 36 5.93 3.53 4.23
N GLU A 37 7.04 3.33 4.93
CA GLU A 37 8.25 4.13 4.77
C GLU A 37 8.77 4.09 3.32
N ARG A 38 8.72 2.92 2.67
CA ARG A 38 9.13 2.77 1.26
C ARG A 38 8.18 3.45 0.29
N VAL A 39 6.87 3.38 0.52
CA VAL A 39 5.86 4.09 -0.29
C VAL A 39 6.12 5.59 -0.22
N GLU A 40 6.27 6.13 0.99
CA GLU A 40 6.46 7.57 1.20
C GLU A 40 7.82 8.06 0.69
N SER A 41 8.91 7.34 0.99
CA SER A 41 10.26 7.70 0.51
C SER A 41 10.43 7.61 -1.00
N ALA A 42 9.65 6.75 -1.67
CA ALA A 42 9.59 6.70 -3.13
C ALA A 42 8.77 7.84 -3.76
N GLY A 43 8.14 8.72 -2.95
CA GLY A 43 7.33 9.83 -3.42
C GLY A 43 5.88 9.44 -3.76
N HIS A 44 5.42 8.27 -3.32
CA HIS A 44 4.00 7.88 -3.38
C HIS A 44 3.25 8.36 -2.13
N ARG A 45 1.94 8.16 -2.10
CA ARG A 45 1.07 8.52 -0.97
C ARG A 45 0.53 7.26 -0.30
N LEU A 46 0.51 7.24 1.02
CA LEU A 46 -0.22 6.22 1.78
C LEU A 46 -1.72 6.48 1.63
N GLY A 47 -2.42 5.58 0.93
CA GLY A 47 -3.86 5.63 0.69
C GLY A 47 -4.71 4.96 1.77
N GLY A 48 -4.08 4.18 2.65
CA GLY A 48 -4.73 3.49 3.76
C GLY A 48 -3.80 2.49 4.43
N ARG A 49 -4.02 2.23 5.72
CA ARG A 49 -3.31 1.20 6.50
C ARG A 49 -4.34 0.35 7.25
N ARG A 50 -4.21 -0.97 7.18
CA ARG A 50 -5.02 -1.92 7.97
C ARG A 50 -4.17 -3.09 8.46
N ILE A 51 -4.55 -3.68 9.59
CA ILE A 51 -4.06 -4.97 10.06
C ILE A 51 -5.30 -5.84 10.26
N GLU A 52 -5.38 -6.95 9.53
CA GLU A 52 -6.50 -7.89 9.60
C GLU A 52 -5.98 -9.29 9.97
N PRO A 53 -6.75 -10.11 10.70
CA PRO A 53 -6.39 -11.52 10.92
C PRO A 53 -6.44 -12.31 9.62
N ASP A 54 -5.96 -13.57 9.63
CA ASP A 54 -6.04 -14.48 8.48
C ASP A 54 -7.47 -15.00 8.25
N ASP A 55 -8.37 -14.06 7.94
CA ASP A 55 -9.78 -14.27 7.70
C ASP A 55 -10.16 -13.75 6.30
N ILE A 56 -10.62 -14.67 5.45
CA ILE A 56 -10.95 -14.37 4.06
C ILE A 56 -12.01 -13.29 3.90
N TYR A 57 -12.97 -13.18 4.81
CA TYR A 57 -14.06 -12.21 4.72
C TYR A 57 -13.58 -10.81 5.10
N ARG A 58 -12.74 -10.70 6.13
CA ARG A 58 -12.13 -9.42 6.52
C ARG A 58 -11.18 -8.88 5.48
N ILE A 59 -10.32 -9.75 4.94
CA ILE A 59 -9.41 -9.42 3.84
C ILE A 59 -10.21 -8.89 2.64
N ARG A 60 -11.26 -9.61 2.23
CA ARG A 60 -12.13 -9.18 1.12
C ARG A 60 -12.82 -7.86 1.41
N ALA A 61 -13.37 -7.68 2.61
CA ALA A 61 -14.05 -6.44 2.98
C ALA A 61 -13.11 -5.23 2.94
N ALA A 62 -11.88 -5.36 3.47
CA ALA A 62 -10.87 -4.32 3.43
C ALA A 62 -10.49 -3.94 1.99
N VAL A 63 -10.22 -4.93 1.13
CA VAL A 63 -9.88 -4.70 -0.28
C VAL A 63 -11.06 -4.10 -1.04
N SER A 64 -12.27 -4.61 -0.86
CA SER A 64 -13.48 -4.08 -1.49
C SER A 64 -13.74 -2.63 -1.09
N ALA A 65 -13.50 -2.25 0.16
CA ALA A 65 -13.64 -0.88 0.63
C ALA A 65 -12.68 0.11 -0.06
N TRP A 66 -11.53 -0.36 -0.56
CA TRP A 66 -10.59 0.46 -1.32
C TRP A 66 -10.86 0.47 -2.83
N ILE A 67 -11.50 -0.56 -3.36
CA ILE A 67 -11.82 -0.68 -4.79
C ILE A 67 -13.16 -0.02 -5.13
N ALA A 68 -14.15 -0.11 -4.25
CA ALA A 68 -15.47 0.47 -4.48
C ALA A 68 -15.38 2.00 -4.41
N VAL A 69 -15.54 2.64 -5.56
CA VAL A 69 -15.59 4.10 -5.77
C VAL A 69 -17.04 4.56 -5.81
#